data_AF-A0A3C0ZVS6-F1
#
_entry.id   AF-A0A3C0ZVS6-F1
#
_cell.length_a   1.000
_cell.length_b   1.000
_cell.length_c   1.000
_cell.angle_alpha   90.00
_cell.angle_beta   90.00
_cell.angle_gamma   90.00
#
_symmetry.space_group_name_H-M   'P 1'
#
loop_
_entity.id
_entity.type
_entity.pdbx_description
1 polymer ?
#
loop_
_entity_poly.entity_id
_entity_poly.type
_entity_poly.pdbx_seq_one_letter_code
_entity_poly.pdbx_strand_id
1 'polypeptide(L)'
;MDTILLTGKTDLFPLESLKYIGEMFHVLVTGRLVKNREKNLPAGVRALPVEPSDSDFQKVFEIGSIKAVWHIGSCADGGHISDETADIEKILNCCARYGIPRLVVLTEPGDPVNYRKLISKWTIPGPGASPVDIAAVYL
;
A
#
# COMPACT_ATOMS: atom_id res chain seq x y z
N MET A 1 16.35 -9.84 4.70
CA MET A 1 15.55 -8.86 5.45
C MET A 1 14.27 -8.64 4.67
N ASP A 2 13.12 -8.70 5.33
CA ASP A 2 11.81 -8.66 4.68
C ASP A 2 11.48 -7.26 4.14
N THR A 3 10.74 -7.19 3.03
CA THR A 3 10.37 -5.93 2.39
C THR A 3 8.89 -5.59 2.61
N ILE A 4 8.62 -4.36 3.04
CA ILE A 4 7.28 -3.77 3.09
C ILE A 4 7.17 -2.74 1.98
N LEU A 5 6.09 -2.78 1.20
CA LEU A 5 5.75 -1.73 0.24
C LEU A 5 4.76 -0.75 0.88
N LEU A 6 5.13 0.52 1.00
CA LEU A 6 4.26 1.61 1.43
C LEU A 6 3.82 2.43 0.22
N THR A 7 2.50 2.57 -0.01
CA THR A 7 1.93 3.23 -1.20
C THR A 7 0.69 4.07 -0.90
N GLY A 8 0.14 4.78 -1.88
CA GLY A 8 -1.00 5.70 -1.73
C GLY A 8 -0.56 7.12 -1.38
N LYS A 9 -1.27 7.78 -0.45
CA LYS A 9 -0.95 9.12 0.08
C LYS A 9 0.20 9.08 1.10
N THR A 10 1.35 8.62 0.64
CA THR A 10 2.50 8.36 1.52
C THR A 10 3.06 9.61 2.19
N ASP A 11 2.78 10.80 1.67
CA ASP A 11 3.13 12.09 2.27
C ASP A 11 2.47 12.35 3.64
N LEU A 12 1.35 11.68 3.91
CA LEU A 12 0.66 11.68 5.20
C LEU A 12 1.32 10.75 6.23
N PHE A 13 2.22 9.86 5.80
CA PHE A 13 2.84 8.91 6.72
C PHE A 13 4.00 9.56 7.49
N PRO A 14 4.03 9.49 8.83
CA PRO A 14 5.06 10.16 9.63
C PRO A 14 6.48 9.64 9.35
N LEU A 15 7.44 10.56 9.23
CA LEU A 15 8.85 10.21 9.00
C LEU A 15 9.45 9.42 10.17
N GLU A 16 9.04 9.71 11.41
CA GLU A 16 9.50 8.97 12.59
C GLU A 16 9.04 7.51 12.55
N SER A 17 7.79 7.26 12.13
CA SER A 17 7.28 5.91 11.91
C SER A 17 8.03 5.20 10.79
N LEU A 18 8.33 5.90 9.68
CA LEU A 18 9.15 5.35 8.60
C LEU A 18 10.56 4.97 9.07
N LYS A 19 11.16 5.79 9.94
CA LYS A 19 12.48 5.48 10.53
C LYS A 19 12.43 4.21 11.35
N TYR A 20 11.46 4.11 12.26
CA TYR A 20 11.30 2.93 13.11
C TYR A 20 11.07 1.65 12.29
N ILE A 21 10.24 1.72 11.24
CA ILE A 21 10.00 0.57 10.36
C ILE A 21 11.26 0.23 9.53
N GLY A 22 11.99 1.25 9.05
CA GLY A 22 13.24 1.08 8.30
C GLY A 22 14.38 0.44 9.09
N GLU A 23 14.34 0.53 10.42
CA GLU A 23 15.27 -0.19 11.31
C GLU A 23 14.96 -1.70 11.38
N MET A 24 13.71 -2.10 11.10
CA MET A 24 13.25 -3.49 11.19
C MET A 24 13.10 -4.19 9.82
N PHE A 25 12.78 -3.43 8.77
CA PHE A 25 12.44 -3.93 7.45
C PHE A 25 13.11 -3.09 6.34
N HIS A 26 13.26 -3.68 5.16
CA HIS A 26 13.44 -2.85 3.96
C HIS A 26 12.10 -2.24 3.57
N VAL A 27 12.04 -0.93 3.41
CA VAL A 27 10.79 -0.24 3.04
C VAL A 27 10.93 0.31 1.64
N LEU A 28 10.09 -0.15 0.71
CA LEU A 28 9.87 0.51 -0.57
C LEU A 28 8.74 1.51 -0.39
N VAL A 29 8.97 2.78 -0.71
CA VAL A 29 7.94 3.83 -0.65
C VAL A 29 7.64 4.32 -2.04
N THR A 30 6.37 4.24 -2.43
CA THR A 30 5.83 4.79 -3.67
C THR A 30 4.89 5.96 -3.35
N GLY A 31 4.37 6.68 -4.33
CA GLY A 31 3.47 7.80 -4.10
C GLY A 31 4.17 9.15 -3.90
N ARG A 32 3.44 10.11 -3.33
CA ARG A 32 3.85 11.54 -3.29
C ARG A 32 4.98 11.85 -2.30
N LEU A 33 5.24 11.01 -1.29
CA LEU A 33 6.35 11.23 -0.36
C LEU A 33 7.70 11.33 -1.08
N VAL A 34 7.84 10.60 -2.19
CA VAL A 34 9.03 10.61 -3.03
C VAL A 34 9.28 11.98 -3.66
N LYS A 35 8.23 12.70 -4.07
CA LYS A 35 8.38 13.98 -4.78
C LYS A 35 8.89 15.12 -3.88
N ASN A 36 8.66 15.04 -2.56
CA ASN A 36 8.91 16.16 -1.64
C ASN A 36 10.01 15.90 -0.59
N ARG A 37 10.38 14.64 -0.29
CA ARG A 37 11.21 14.31 0.88
C ARG A 37 12.33 13.29 0.63
N GLU A 38 12.64 12.97 -0.63
CA GLU A 38 13.60 11.91 -0.99
C GLU A 38 15.00 12.06 -0.35
N LYS A 39 15.47 13.30 -0.13
CA LYS A 39 16.79 13.58 0.46
C LYS A 39 16.91 13.27 1.96
N ASN A 40 15.79 13.07 2.65
CA ASN A 40 15.74 12.88 4.11
C ASN A 40 15.18 11.50 4.50
N LEU A 41 15.27 10.52 3.59
CA LEU A 41 14.76 9.18 3.88
C LEU A 41 15.64 8.47 4.92
N PRO A 42 15.03 7.80 5.92
CA PRO A 42 15.75 6.97 6.87
C PRO A 42 16.51 5.83 6.19
N ALA A 43 17.53 5.31 6.88
CA ALA A 43 18.21 4.08 6.45
C ALA A 43 17.19 2.93 6.33
N GLY A 44 17.38 2.07 5.32
CA GLY A 44 16.46 0.97 5.04
C GLY A 44 15.22 1.37 4.23
N VAL A 45 14.99 2.66 3.98
CA VAL A 45 13.88 3.18 3.17
C VAL A 45 14.38 3.57 1.78
N ARG A 46 13.70 3.09 0.74
CA ARG A 46 13.96 3.43 -0.66
C ARG A 46 12.68 3.96 -1.30
N ALA A 47 12.77 5.17 -1.83
CA ALA A 47 11.70 5.77 -2.61
C ALA A 47 11.72 5.33 -4.07
N LEU A 48 10.54 5.20 -4.67
CA LEU A 48 10.31 4.92 -6.08
C LEU A 48 9.23 5.89 -6.59
N PRO A 49 9.52 6.77 -7.57
CA PRO A 49 8.62 7.85 -8.00
C PRO A 49 7.51 7.33 -8.91
N VAL A 50 6.70 6.39 -8.42
CA VAL A 50 5.54 5.81 -9.10
C VAL A 50 4.35 5.83 -8.15
N GLU A 51 3.15 6.02 -8.67
CA GLU A 51 1.88 6.01 -7.93
C GLU A 51 1.06 4.77 -8.32
N PRO A 52 0.13 4.29 -7.47
CA PRO A 52 -0.75 3.17 -7.83
C PRO A 52 -1.45 3.34 -9.17
N SER A 53 -1.82 4.57 -9.54
CA SER A 53 -2.46 4.89 -10.82
C SER A 53 -1.55 4.69 -12.03
N ASP A 54 -0.22 4.79 -11.89
CA ASP A 54 0.74 4.72 -12.99
C ASP A 54 0.82 3.33 -13.63
N SER A 55 0.88 3.24 -14.96
CA SER A 55 0.98 1.96 -15.69
C SER A 55 2.16 1.09 -15.24
N ASP A 56 3.24 1.73 -14.83
CA ASP A 56 4.49 1.07 -14.41
C ASP A 56 4.51 0.63 -12.94
N PHE A 57 3.48 0.93 -12.15
CA PHE A 57 3.40 0.57 -10.73
C PHE A 57 3.65 -0.92 -10.45
N GLN A 58 3.18 -1.80 -11.34
CA GLN A 58 3.38 -3.24 -11.21
C GLN A 58 4.86 -3.64 -11.13
N LYS A 59 5.77 -2.87 -11.75
CA LYS A 59 7.22 -3.14 -11.74
C LYS A 59 7.81 -3.05 -10.33
N VAL A 60 7.16 -2.34 -9.41
CA VAL A 60 7.59 -2.26 -8.00
C VAL A 60 7.56 -3.63 -7.34
N PHE A 61 6.60 -4.47 -7.73
CA PHE A 61 6.41 -5.80 -7.17
C PHE A 61 7.49 -6.80 -7.61
N GLU A 62 8.34 -6.42 -8.58
CA GLU A 62 9.45 -7.21 -9.09
C GLU A 62 10.77 -6.92 -8.34
N ILE A 63 10.82 -5.84 -7.56
CA ILE A 63 12.08 -5.32 -6.96
C ILE A 63 12.56 -6.14 -5.75
N GLY A 64 11.75 -7.09 -5.25
CA GLY A 64 12.16 -8.01 -4.20
C GLY A 64 11.01 -8.84 -3.61
N SER A 65 11.29 -9.61 -2.56
CA SER A 65 10.29 -10.41 -1.85
C SER A 65 9.46 -9.53 -0.91
N ILE A 66 8.44 -8.86 -1.45
CA ILE A 66 7.49 -8.08 -0.67
C ILE A 66 6.65 -9.02 0.21
N LYS A 67 6.61 -8.77 1.51
CA LYS A 67 5.83 -9.56 2.48
C LYS A 67 4.45 -8.97 2.76
N ALA A 68 4.34 -7.65 2.67
CA ALA A 68 3.09 -6.94 2.86
C ALA A 68 3.09 -5.62 2.08
N VAL A 69 1.91 -5.21 1.65
CA VAL A 69 1.65 -3.86 1.13
C VAL A 69 0.87 -3.07 2.17
N TRP A 70 1.32 -1.85 2.46
CA TRP A 70 0.65 -0.88 3.31
C TRP A 70 0.21 0.27 2.42
N HIS A 71 -1.10 0.48 2.32
CA HIS A 71 -1.70 1.51 1.49
C HIS A 71 -2.28 2.61 2.38
N ILE A 72 -1.80 3.84 2.19
CA ILE A 72 -2.31 5.03 2.86
C ILE A 72 -3.48 5.56 2.05
N GLY A 73 -4.67 5.41 2.62
CA GLY A 73 -5.93 5.69 1.98
C GLY A 73 -6.17 7.17 1.75
N SER A 74 -6.92 7.47 0.70
CA SER A 74 -7.27 8.83 0.29
C SER A 74 -8.26 9.49 1.24
N CYS A 75 -8.95 8.72 2.08
CA CYS A 75 -9.78 9.26 3.15
C CYS A 75 -8.94 9.85 4.31
N ALA A 76 -7.63 9.58 4.38
CA ALA A 76 -6.76 10.07 5.46
C ALA A 76 -6.48 11.59 5.44
N ASP A 77 -6.96 12.31 4.43
CA ASP A 77 -6.95 13.77 4.36
C ASP A 77 -8.35 14.35 4.03
N GLY A 78 -9.41 13.59 4.26
CA GLY A 78 -10.79 13.98 3.95
C GLY A 78 -11.24 13.74 2.50
N GLY A 79 -10.47 13.00 1.69
CA GLY A 79 -10.87 12.57 0.34
C GLY A 79 -11.96 11.48 0.31
N HIS A 80 -12.48 11.17 -0.88
CA HIS A 80 -13.54 10.18 -1.08
C HIS A 80 -13.01 8.82 -1.54
N ILE A 81 -13.52 7.72 -0.98
CA ILE A 81 -13.08 6.34 -1.31
C ILE A 81 -13.40 5.91 -2.75
N SER A 82 -14.38 6.56 -3.40
CA SER A 82 -14.71 6.31 -4.81
C SER A 82 -13.50 6.53 -5.71
N ASP A 83 -12.61 7.42 -5.31
CA ASP A 83 -11.46 7.85 -6.10
C ASP A 83 -10.27 6.89 -5.94
N GLU A 84 -10.31 6.01 -4.93
CA GLU A 84 -9.22 5.10 -4.55
C GLU A 84 -9.53 3.62 -4.83
N THR A 85 -10.78 3.28 -5.13
CA THR A 85 -11.20 1.90 -5.37
C THR A 85 -10.38 1.24 -6.49
N ALA A 86 -10.12 1.96 -7.58
CA ALA A 86 -9.32 1.46 -8.71
C ALA A 86 -7.86 1.17 -8.31
N ASP A 87 -7.28 2.01 -7.46
CA ASP A 87 -5.91 1.85 -6.96
C ASP A 87 -5.80 0.62 -6.06
N ILE A 88 -6.76 0.44 -5.14
CA ILE A 88 -6.82 -0.75 -4.28
C ILE A 88 -6.99 -2.02 -5.10
N GLU A 89 -7.90 -2.03 -6.08
CA GLU A 89 -8.08 -3.20 -6.95
C GLU A 89 -6.81 -3.53 -7.73
N LYS A 90 -6.08 -2.52 -8.20
CA LYS A 90 -4.79 -2.72 -8.88
C LYS A 90 -3.72 -3.26 -7.92
N ILE A 91 -3.64 -2.75 -6.70
CA ILE A 91 -2.73 -3.26 -5.66
C ILE A 91 -3.06 -4.72 -5.34
N LEU A 92 -4.34 -5.08 -5.20
CA LEU A 92 -4.78 -6.44 -4.91
C LEU A 92 -4.48 -7.41 -6.05
N ASN A 93 -4.69 -6.99 -7.29
CA ASN A 93 -4.28 -7.76 -8.47
C ASN A 93 -2.76 -8.03 -8.46
N CYS A 94 -1.95 -7.03 -8.10
CA CYS A 94 -0.51 -7.23 -7.96
C CYS A 94 -0.20 -8.18 -6.80
N CYS A 95 -0.86 -8.04 -5.64
CA CYS A 95 -0.65 -8.95 -4.52
C CYS A 95 -0.96 -10.40 -4.89
N ALA A 96 -2.09 -10.67 -5.53
CA ALA A 96 -2.46 -12.01 -6.01
C ALA A 96 -1.46 -12.54 -7.05
N ARG A 97 -1.05 -11.72 -8.02
CA ARG A 97 -0.12 -12.11 -9.10
C ARG A 97 1.28 -12.45 -8.59
N TYR A 98 1.79 -11.67 -7.64
CA TYR A 98 3.15 -11.84 -7.11
C TYR A 98 3.20 -12.64 -5.80
N GLY A 99 2.06 -13.21 -5.37
CA GLY A 99 1.98 -14.07 -4.19
C GLY A 99 2.20 -13.33 -2.86
N ILE A 100 1.82 -12.06 -2.79
CA ILE A 100 1.92 -11.26 -1.57
C ILE A 100 0.68 -11.55 -0.71
N PRO A 101 0.87 -12.05 0.53
CA PRO A 101 -0.23 -12.57 1.32
C PRO A 101 -1.10 -11.51 1.99
N ARG A 102 -0.64 -10.25 2.06
CA ARG A 102 -1.27 -9.23 2.91
C ARG A 102 -1.26 -7.82 2.32
N LEU A 103 -2.43 -7.19 2.35
CA LEU A 103 -2.65 -5.76 2.16
C LEU A 103 -3.20 -5.15 3.46
N VAL A 104 -2.53 -4.13 3.98
CA VAL A 104 -3.01 -3.29 5.09
C VAL A 104 -3.41 -1.95 4.52
N VAL A 105 -4.64 -1.51 4.78
CA VAL A 105 -5.13 -0.18 4.39
C VAL A 105 -5.25 0.68 5.63
N LEU A 106 -4.53 1.79 5.64
CA LEU A 106 -4.56 2.81 6.71
C LEU A 106 -5.50 3.93 6.25
N THR A 107 -6.61 4.13 6.94
CA THR A 107 -7.71 5.00 6.47
C THR A 107 -8.44 5.66 7.64
N GLU A 108 -9.27 6.67 7.38
CA GLU A 108 -10.10 7.30 8.41
C GLU A 108 -11.41 6.52 8.64
N PRO A 109 -12.00 6.60 9.86
CA PRO A 109 -13.30 6.04 10.16
C PRO A 109 -14.42 6.86 9.48
N GLY A 110 -14.60 6.67 8.17
CA GLY A 110 -15.60 7.38 7.37
C GLY A 110 -16.36 6.51 6.37
N ASP A 111 -15.79 5.39 5.90
CA ASP A 111 -16.47 4.53 4.92
C ASP A 111 -16.20 3.02 5.08
N PRO A 112 -16.56 2.43 6.24
CA PRO A 112 -16.40 0.99 6.49
C PRO A 112 -17.21 0.11 5.54
N VAL A 113 -18.25 0.63 4.88
CA VAL A 113 -19.12 -0.16 3.98
C VAL A 113 -18.42 -0.47 2.66
N ASN A 114 -17.70 0.50 2.10
CA ASN A 114 -17.02 0.31 0.81
C ASN A 114 -15.75 -0.55 0.94
N TYR A 115 -14.97 -0.40 2.02
CA TYR A 115 -13.87 -1.34 2.31
C TYR A 115 -14.38 -2.76 2.58
N ARG A 116 -15.51 -2.94 3.30
CA ARG A 116 -16.11 -4.27 3.50
C ARG A 116 -16.51 -4.96 2.20
N LYS A 117 -17.05 -4.22 1.22
CA LYS A 117 -17.36 -4.77 -0.11
C LYS A 117 -16.11 -5.23 -0.83
N LEU A 118 -15.07 -4.39 -0.85
CA LEU A 118 -13.75 -4.73 -1.40
C LEU A 118 -13.14 -5.97 -0.72
N ILE A 119 -13.14 -5.99 0.61
CA ILE A 119 -12.68 -7.14 1.40
C ILE A 119 -13.44 -8.40 0.99
N SER A 120 -14.78 -8.35 0.98
CA SER A 120 -15.62 -9.52 0.65
C SER A 120 -15.36 -10.09 -0.74
N LYS A 121 -15.05 -9.24 -1.73
CA LYS A 121 -14.72 -9.64 -3.11
C LYS A 121 -13.39 -10.39 -3.20
N TRP A 122 -12.43 -10.08 -2.32
CA TRP A 122 -11.05 -10.58 -2.41
C TRP A 122 -10.71 -11.63 -1.35
N THR A 123 -11.48 -11.73 -0.27
CA THR A 123 -11.39 -12.83 0.70
C THR A 123 -11.99 -14.14 0.20
N ILE A 124 -12.81 -14.10 -0.87
CA ILE A 124 -13.37 -15.29 -1.53
C ILE A 124 -12.63 -15.44 -2.88
N PRO A 125 -11.67 -16.37 -3.01
CA PRO A 125 -10.84 -16.44 -4.21
C PRO A 125 -11.66 -16.89 -5.42
N GLY A 126 -11.50 -16.18 -6.53
CA GLY A 126 -11.83 -16.70 -7.86
C GLY A 126 -10.82 -17.79 -8.29
N PRO A 127 -11.10 -18.57 -9.35
CA PRO A 127 -10.23 -19.66 -9.78
C PRO A 127 -8.82 -19.16 -10.09
N GLY A 128 -7.81 -19.66 -9.36
CA GLY A 128 -6.39 -19.36 -9.59
C GLY A 128 -5.81 -18.17 -8.81
N ALA A 129 -6.57 -17.48 -7.97
CA ALA A 129 -6.07 -16.40 -7.12
C ALA A 129 -5.72 -16.90 -5.71
N SER A 130 -4.55 -16.52 -5.19
CA SER A 130 -4.26 -16.68 -3.76
C SER A 130 -5.07 -15.65 -2.97
N PRO A 131 -5.72 -16.04 -1.85
CA PRO A 131 -6.41 -15.08 -1.00
C PRO A 131 -5.40 -14.06 -0.47
N VAL A 132 -5.74 -12.78 -0.59
CA VAL A 132 -4.99 -11.69 0.03
C VAL A 132 -5.74 -11.31 1.30
N ASP A 133 -5.06 -11.39 2.44
CA ASP A 133 -5.58 -10.89 3.71
C ASP A 133 -5.63 -9.37 3.66
N ILE A 134 -6.82 -8.78 3.83
CA ILE A 134 -7.04 -7.33 3.77
C ILE A 134 -7.49 -6.86 5.14
N ALA A 135 -6.67 -6.03 5.77
CA ALA A 135 -6.99 -5.37 7.03
C ALA A 135 -7.17 -3.87 6.82
N ALA A 136 -8.29 -3.31 7.27
CA ALA A 136 -8.48 -1.87 7.39
C ALA A 136 -8.14 -1.43 8.82
N VAL A 137 -7.19 -0.51 8.96
CA VAL A 137 -6.77 0.08 10.23
C VAL A 137 -7.18 1.54 10.21
N TYR A 138 -7.97 1.93 11.22
CA TYR A 138 -8.46 3.30 11.37
C TYR A 138 -7.45 4.13 12.16
N LEU A 139 -7.01 5.26 11.59
CA LEU A 139 -6.09 6.21 12.22
C LEU A 139 -6.84 7.29 13.02
#